data_AF-A0A1S8XT05-F1
#
_entry.id   AF-A0A1S8XT05-F1
#
_cell.length_a   1.000
_cell.length_b   1.000
_cell.length_c   1.000
_cell.angle_alpha   90.00
_cell.angle_beta   90.00
_cell.angle_gamma   90.00
#
_symmetry.space_group_name_H-M   'P 1'
#
loop_
_entity.id
_entity.type
_entity.pdbx_description
1 polymer ?
#
loop_
_entity_poly.entity_id
_entity_poly.type
_entity_poly.pdbx_seq_one_letter_code
_entity_poly.pdbx_strand_id
1 'polypeptide(L)'
;MTPPRTAPGSALPRTSRRRGKRADAGELLAAAVGAVPGGAARPGQQQMAAAIAECVASGEHLLVQAGTGTGKSLGYLAPALTVDGPVVVSTATLALQSQLVEHDLPRLAEAVEPVLGRRPTFAVLKGRHHYLCLARLDNSTEDEPTDTLFDAVEPLSLIHV
;
A
#
# COMPACT_ATOMS: atom_id res chain seq x y z
N MET A 1 14.47 -25.49 -26.27
CA MET A 1 13.77 -24.90 -25.11
C MET A 1 14.16 -23.42 -25.06
N THR A 2 13.32 -22.55 -25.62
CA THR A 2 13.62 -21.13 -25.80
C THR A 2 13.23 -20.38 -24.53
N PRO A 3 14.10 -19.53 -23.93
CA PRO A 3 13.73 -18.78 -22.74
C PRO A 3 12.62 -17.77 -23.06
N PRO A 4 11.71 -17.47 -22.12
CA PRO A 4 10.69 -16.46 -22.33
C PRO A 4 11.35 -15.08 -22.45
N ARG A 5 10.96 -14.33 -23.49
CA ARG A 5 11.36 -12.93 -23.70
C ARG A 5 10.82 -12.07 -22.56
N THR A 6 11.69 -11.48 -21.76
CA THR A 6 11.35 -10.38 -20.86
C THR A 6 10.93 -9.18 -21.70
N ALA A 7 9.68 -8.71 -21.53
CA ALA A 7 9.27 -7.45 -22.12
C ALA A 7 10.08 -6.31 -21.46
N PRO A 8 10.64 -5.35 -22.23
CA PRO A 8 11.25 -4.18 -21.63
C PRO A 8 10.16 -3.41 -20.87
N GLY A 9 10.37 -3.23 -19.55
CA GLY A 9 9.48 -2.42 -18.73
C GLY A 9 9.40 -1.02 -19.31
N SER A 10 8.22 -0.61 -19.77
CA SER A 10 8.00 0.74 -20.30
C SER A 10 8.23 1.74 -19.17
N ALA A 11 9.33 2.49 -19.25
CA ALA A 11 9.55 3.62 -18.35
C ALA A 11 8.37 4.59 -18.50
N LEU A 12 7.63 4.80 -17.40
CA LEU A 12 6.55 5.78 -17.39
C LEU A 12 7.13 7.16 -17.74
N PRO A 13 6.47 7.94 -18.63
CA PRO A 13 6.97 9.23 -19.05
C PRO A 13 7.09 10.17 -17.84
N ARG A 14 8.31 10.61 -17.53
CA ARG A 14 8.58 11.63 -16.51
C ARG A 14 8.16 12.99 -17.05
N THR A 15 6.88 13.32 -16.93
CA THR A 15 6.41 14.67 -17.23
C THR A 15 7.07 15.67 -16.27
N SER A 16 7.87 16.59 -16.79
CA SER A 16 8.45 17.70 -16.03
C SER A 16 7.34 18.65 -15.60
N ARG A 17 6.71 18.38 -14.46
CA ARG A 17 5.68 19.24 -13.87
C ARG A 17 6.32 20.53 -13.37
N ARG A 18 5.75 21.67 -13.79
CA ARG A 18 6.07 23.03 -13.32
C ARG A 18 6.17 23.03 -11.79
N ARG A 19 7.30 23.50 -11.25
CA ARG A 19 7.62 23.44 -9.81
C ARG A 19 6.83 24.51 -9.04
N GLY A 20 5.56 24.23 -8.75
CA GLY A 20 4.85 24.90 -7.66
C GLY A 20 5.50 24.55 -6.32
N LYS A 21 5.09 25.21 -5.23
CA LYS A 21 5.48 24.84 -3.86
C LYS A 21 5.20 23.33 -3.70
N ARG A 22 6.23 22.50 -3.55
CA ARG A 22 6.05 21.09 -3.21
C ARG A 22 5.51 21.03 -1.79
N ALA A 23 4.47 20.24 -1.57
CA ALA A 23 4.00 19.95 -0.22
C ALA A 23 5.16 19.38 0.60
N ASP A 24 5.38 19.94 1.79
CA ASP A 24 6.41 19.44 2.68
C ASP A 24 5.91 18.22 3.48
N ALA A 25 6.84 17.42 4.02
CA ALA A 25 6.50 16.20 4.76
C ALA A 25 5.65 16.47 6.01
N GLY A 26 5.81 17.64 6.63
CA GLY A 26 5.05 18.06 7.80
C GLY A 26 3.60 18.41 7.47
N GLU A 27 3.38 19.15 6.39
CA GLU A 27 2.04 19.46 5.84
C GLU A 27 1.27 18.17 5.50
N LEU A 28 1.94 17.22 4.84
CA LEU A 28 1.34 15.93 4.49
C LEU A 28 1.03 15.08 5.73
N LEU A 29 1.94 15.06 6.72
CA LEU A 29 1.70 14.35 7.98
C LEU A 29 0.55 14.98 8.77
N ALA A 30 0.48 16.30 8.84
CA ALA A 30 -0.59 17.02 9.51
C ALA A 30 -1.95 16.73 8.89
N ALA A 31 -2.05 16.74 7.55
CA ALA A 31 -3.25 16.36 6.83
C ALA A 31 -3.67 14.91 7.14
N ALA A 32 -2.71 13.98 7.09
CA ALA A 32 -2.96 12.57 7.36
C ALA A 32 -3.43 12.30 8.80
N VAL A 33 -2.83 12.97 9.79
CA VAL A 33 -3.21 12.87 11.20
C VAL A 33 -4.60 13.49 11.44
N GLY A 34 -4.88 14.64 10.83
CA GLY A 34 -6.17 15.32 10.96
C GLY A 34 -7.36 14.54 10.39
N ALA A 35 -7.11 13.64 9.43
CA ALA A 35 -8.12 12.75 8.86
C ALA A 35 -8.45 11.53 9.74
N VAL A 36 -7.69 11.28 10.82
CA VAL A 36 -7.97 10.18 11.76
C VAL A 36 -8.93 10.68 12.84
N PRO A 37 -10.07 10.00 13.10
CA PRO A 37 -10.93 10.32 14.23
C PRO A 37 -10.14 10.27 15.55
N GLY A 38 -10.11 11.38 16.29
CA GLY A 38 -9.29 11.51 17.51
C GLY A 38 -7.77 11.56 17.25
N GLY A 39 -7.36 11.77 16.00
CA GLY A 39 -5.98 11.96 15.61
C GLY A 39 -5.41 13.26 16.19
N ALA A 40 -4.23 13.16 16.80
CA ALA A 40 -3.50 14.30 17.34
C ALA A 40 -2.03 14.20 16.92
N ALA A 41 -1.41 15.35 16.73
CA ALA A 41 0.01 15.43 16.40
C ALA A 41 0.85 14.76 17.50
N ARG A 42 1.77 13.88 17.10
CA ARG A 42 2.68 13.19 18.00
C ARG A 42 4.12 13.62 17.70
N PRO A 43 4.89 14.11 18.68
CA PRO A 43 6.28 14.53 18.46
C PRO A 43 7.13 13.45 17.80
N GLY A 44 6.96 12.19 18.18
CA GLY A 44 7.69 11.07 17.57
C GLY A 44 7.40 10.86 16.07
N GLN A 45 6.17 11.13 15.62
CA GLN A 45 5.85 11.06 14.18
C GLN A 45 6.50 12.22 13.41
N GLN A 46 6.51 13.42 14.00
CA GLN A 46 7.14 14.60 13.40
C GLN A 46 8.65 14.43 13.29
N GLN A 47 9.30 13.93 14.35
CA GLN A 47 10.73 13.61 14.36
C GLN A 47 11.06 12.53 13.33
N MET A 48 10.27 11.46 13.27
CA MET A 48 10.43 10.40 12.26
C MET A 48 10.30 10.96 10.84
N ALA A 49 9.28 11.79 10.57
CA ALA A 49 9.06 12.34 9.24
C ALA A 49 10.18 13.29 8.80
N ALA A 50 10.67 14.14 9.71
CA ALA A 50 11.79 15.03 9.46
C ALA A 50 13.08 14.26 9.17
N ALA A 51 13.40 13.26 10.00
CA ALA A 51 14.59 12.42 9.82
C ALA A 51 14.55 11.64 8.50
N ILE A 52 13.38 11.11 8.11
CA ILE A 52 13.22 10.43 6.81
C ILE A 52 13.45 11.41 5.66
N ALA A 53 12.87 12.62 5.72
CA ALA A 53 13.05 13.62 4.67
C ALA A 53 14.53 14.03 4.51
N GLU A 54 15.25 14.17 5.62
CA GLU A 54 16.69 14.46 5.64
C GLU A 54 17.50 13.30 5.03
N CYS A 55 17.29 12.06 5.48
CA CYS A 55 18.02 10.90 4.94
C CYS A 55 17.71 10.62 3.47
N VAL A 56 16.48 10.90 3.01
CA VAL A 56 16.13 10.84 1.58
C VAL A 56 16.95 11.87 0.79
N ALA A 57 17.13 13.07 1.32
CA ALA A 57 17.88 14.13 0.65
C ALA A 57 19.40 13.88 0.68
N SER A 58 19.94 13.33 1.77
CA SER A 58 21.37 13.01 1.92
C SER A 58 21.76 11.66 1.29
N GLY A 59 20.81 10.77 1.06
CA GLY A 59 21.06 9.40 0.58
C GLY A 59 21.55 8.44 1.67
N GLU A 60 21.33 8.77 2.93
CA GLU A 60 21.79 7.99 4.09
C GLU A 60 20.75 6.98 4.58
N HIS A 61 21.20 6.00 5.36
CA HIS A 61 20.32 5.04 6.01
C HIS A 61 19.89 5.52 7.39
N LEU A 62 18.59 5.41 7.68
CA LEU A 62 18.00 5.76 8.96
C LEU A 62 17.47 4.52 9.68
N LEU A 63 17.79 4.40 10.97
CA LEU A 63 17.16 3.44 11.86
C LEU A 63 16.26 4.18 12.86
N VAL A 64 14.97 3.84 12.87
CA VAL A 64 13.99 4.42 13.80
C VAL A 64 13.36 3.33 14.65
N GLN A 65 13.42 3.50 15.97
CA GLN A 65 12.66 2.68 16.90
C GLN A 65 11.37 3.41 17.31
N ALA A 66 10.23 2.75 17.14
CA ALA A 66 8.96 3.28 17.63
C ALA A 66 8.05 2.15 18.18
N GLY A 67 7.41 2.41 19.31
CA GLY A 67 6.55 1.44 20.02
C GLY A 67 5.33 0.99 19.21
N THR A 68 4.80 -0.19 19.45
CA THR A 68 3.56 -0.70 18.80
C THR A 68 2.37 0.23 19.03
N GLY A 69 1.41 0.29 18.11
CA GLY A 69 0.22 1.15 18.23
C GLY A 69 0.44 2.67 18.11
N THR A 70 1.68 3.15 17.97
CA THR A 70 2.00 4.59 17.95
C THR A 70 1.64 5.31 16.64
N GLY A 71 1.00 4.63 15.67
CA GLY A 71 0.64 5.23 14.38
C GLY A 71 1.85 5.50 13.48
N LYS A 72 2.88 4.65 13.55
CA LYS A 72 4.14 4.77 12.79
C LYS A 72 3.93 4.88 11.28
N SER A 73 2.89 4.21 10.76
CA SER A 73 2.58 4.18 9.33
C SER A 73 2.55 5.58 8.73
N LEU A 74 1.80 6.51 9.33
CA LEU A 74 1.73 7.89 8.83
C LEU A 74 3.08 8.61 8.89
N GLY A 75 3.88 8.33 9.93
CA GLY A 75 5.20 8.92 10.12
C GLY A 75 6.21 8.59 9.01
N TYR A 76 6.13 7.40 8.41
CA TYR A 76 6.97 7.06 7.25
C TYR A 76 6.28 7.21 5.89
N LEU A 77 4.95 7.10 5.82
CA LEU A 77 4.23 7.22 4.55
C LEU A 77 4.10 8.68 4.08
N ALA A 78 3.85 9.63 4.99
CA ALA A 78 3.76 11.04 4.64
C ALA A 78 5.04 11.59 3.98
N PRO A 79 6.25 11.44 4.58
CA PRO A 79 7.49 11.89 3.93
C PRO A 79 7.81 11.09 2.65
N ALA A 80 7.40 9.81 2.54
CA ALA A 80 7.61 9.02 1.33
C ALA A 80 6.94 9.64 0.08
N LEU A 81 5.85 10.39 0.24
CA LEU A 81 5.16 11.04 -0.87
C LEU A 81 5.92 12.26 -1.45
N THR A 82 6.95 12.73 -0.74
CA THR A 82 7.84 13.83 -1.19
C THR A 82 8.98 13.34 -2.09
N VAL A 83 9.22 12.02 -2.12
CA VAL A 83 10.26 11.37 -2.94
C VAL A 83 9.89 11.43 -4.42
N ASP A 84 10.87 11.71 -5.27
CA ASP A 84 10.70 11.67 -6.72
C ASP A 84 10.70 10.23 -7.27
N GLY A 85 9.51 9.68 -7.48
CA GLY A 85 9.33 8.35 -8.07
C GLY A 85 8.66 7.35 -7.13
N PRO A 86 8.70 6.05 -7.44
CA PRO A 86 8.09 5.03 -6.61
C PRO A 86 8.89 4.80 -5.33
N VAL A 87 8.18 4.62 -4.21
CA VAL A 87 8.75 4.21 -2.92
C VAL A 87 8.28 2.79 -2.59
N VAL A 88 9.20 1.95 -2.13
CA VAL A 88 8.91 0.60 -1.68
C VAL A 88 8.84 0.58 -0.16
N VAL A 89 7.71 0.14 0.38
CA VAL A 89 7.53 -0.13 1.81
C VAL A 89 7.52 -1.64 2.02
N SER A 90 8.51 -2.16 2.75
CA SER A 90 8.59 -3.58 3.08
C SER A 90 8.11 -3.81 4.52
N THR A 91 7.26 -4.81 4.71
CA THR A 91 6.74 -5.22 6.02
C THR A 91 7.17 -6.65 6.35
N ALA A 92 7.16 -7.01 7.63
CA ALA A 92 7.57 -8.34 8.07
C ALA A 92 6.57 -9.45 7.70
N THR A 93 5.28 -9.12 7.59
CA THR A 93 4.21 -10.10 7.35
C THR A 93 3.18 -9.58 6.36
N LEU A 94 2.42 -10.50 5.76
CA LEU A 94 1.27 -10.18 4.91
C LEU A 94 0.15 -9.48 5.67
N ALA A 95 -0.06 -9.80 6.96
CA ALA A 95 -1.06 -9.14 7.78
C ALA A 95 -0.74 -7.64 7.95
N LEU A 96 0.52 -7.29 8.21
CA LEU A 96 0.96 -5.89 8.27
C LEU A 96 0.84 -5.19 6.91
N GLN A 97 1.10 -5.91 5.81
CA GLN A 97 0.90 -5.37 4.47
C GLN A 97 -0.59 -5.11 4.18
N SER A 98 -1.48 -6.04 4.55
CA SER A 98 -2.93 -5.89 4.42
C SER A 98 -3.44 -4.69 5.22
N GLN A 99 -2.97 -4.52 6.46
CA GLN A 99 -3.31 -3.34 7.27
C GLN A 99 -2.97 -2.02 6.55
N LEU A 100 -1.81 -1.97 5.87
CA LEU A 100 -1.45 -0.80 5.08
C LEU A 100 -2.40 -0.56 3.92
N VAL A 101 -2.72 -1.61 3.16
CA VAL A 101 -3.47 -1.52 1.90
C VAL A 101 -4.95 -1.27 2.13
N GLU A 102 -5.51 -1.86 3.18
CA GLU A 102 -6.95 -1.83 3.48
C GLU A 102 -7.34 -0.62 4.33
N HIS A 103 -6.38 -0.02 5.06
CA HIS A 103 -6.68 1.07 5.99
C HIS A 103 -5.76 2.29 5.85
N ASP A 104 -4.44 2.13 6.04
CA ASP A 104 -3.55 3.29 6.18
C ASP A 104 -3.37 4.05 4.86
N LEU A 105 -3.14 3.34 3.75
CA LEU A 105 -2.92 3.91 2.42
C LEU A 105 -4.17 4.56 1.82
N PRO A 106 -5.37 3.94 1.85
CA PRO A 106 -6.59 4.60 1.38
C PRO A 106 -6.86 5.91 2.11
N ARG A 107 -6.76 5.90 3.45
CA ARG A 107 -6.97 7.08 4.29
C ARG A 107 -5.94 8.16 4.01
N LEU A 108 -4.66 7.80 3.92
CA LEU A 108 -3.61 8.74 3.58
C LEU A 108 -3.86 9.37 2.20
N ALA A 109 -4.21 8.55 1.20
CA ALA A 109 -4.39 9.02 -0.16
C ALA A 109 -5.52 10.06 -0.26
N GLU A 110 -6.63 9.84 0.45
CA GLU A 110 -7.73 10.80 0.55
C GLU A 110 -7.32 12.07 1.30
N ALA A 111 -6.68 11.92 2.47
CA ALA A 111 -6.30 13.04 3.33
C ALA A 111 -5.31 14.02 2.67
N VAL A 112 -4.36 13.49 1.90
CA VAL A 112 -3.29 14.31 1.30
C VAL A 112 -3.61 14.82 -0.09
N GLU A 113 -4.63 14.30 -0.77
CA GLU A 113 -4.97 14.72 -2.14
C GLU A 113 -5.16 16.24 -2.29
N PRO A 114 -5.88 16.95 -1.39
CA PRO A 114 -6.02 18.40 -1.47
C PRO A 114 -4.69 19.17 -1.31
N VAL A 115 -3.76 18.61 -0.54
CA VAL A 115 -2.46 19.24 -0.23
C VAL A 115 -1.42 18.92 -1.32
N LEU A 116 -1.44 17.68 -1.81
CA LEU A 116 -0.51 17.16 -2.81
C LEU A 116 -0.91 17.55 -4.24
N GLY A 117 -2.16 17.95 -4.45
CA GLY A 117 -2.72 18.28 -5.78
C GLY A 117 -2.87 17.07 -6.71
N ARG A 118 -2.78 15.86 -6.15
CA ARG A 118 -2.98 14.58 -6.82
C ARG A 118 -3.26 13.51 -5.79
N ARG A 119 -4.05 12.51 -6.16
CA ARG A 119 -4.22 11.30 -5.36
C ARG A 119 -2.99 10.39 -5.46
N PRO A 120 -2.36 9.99 -4.35
CA PRO A 120 -1.35 8.93 -4.35
C PRO A 120 -1.94 7.60 -4.86
N THR A 121 -1.14 6.86 -5.61
CA THR A 121 -1.46 5.49 -6.07
C THR A 121 -0.53 4.49 -5.40
N PHE A 122 -1.01 3.30 -5.13
CA PHE A 122 -0.24 2.22 -4.51
C PHE A 122 -0.57 0.88 -5.16
N ALA A 123 0.38 -0.05 -5.10
CA ALA A 123 0.23 -1.41 -5.59
C ALA A 123 0.83 -2.39 -4.58
N VAL A 124 0.36 -3.64 -4.64
CA VAL A 124 0.74 -4.68 -3.70
C VAL A 124 1.60 -5.72 -4.39
N LEU A 125 2.78 -5.96 -3.83
CA LEU A 125 3.70 -7.00 -4.27
C LEU A 125 3.73 -8.13 -3.22
N LYS A 126 3.34 -9.33 -3.64
CA LYS A 126 3.39 -10.56 -2.83
C LYS A 126 4.16 -11.66 -3.57
N GLY A 127 4.60 -12.68 -2.85
CA GLY A 127 5.12 -13.90 -3.47
C GLY A 127 4.06 -14.64 -4.29
N ARG A 128 4.47 -15.34 -5.35
CA ARG A 128 3.56 -16.05 -6.29
C ARG A 128 2.58 -17.01 -5.61
N HIS A 129 2.98 -17.63 -4.50
CA HIS A 129 2.17 -18.57 -3.74
C HIS A 129 1.00 -17.89 -2.99
N HIS A 130 0.94 -16.56 -2.99
CA HIS A 130 -0.15 -15.77 -2.43
C HIS A 130 -1.15 -15.27 -3.48
N TYR A 131 -1.07 -15.80 -4.69
CA TYR A 131 -2.04 -15.53 -5.76
C TYR A 131 -2.67 -16.85 -6.21
N LEU A 132 -3.95 -16.76 -6.61
CA LEU A 132 -4.65 -17.86 -7.24
C LEU A 132 -3.99 -18.19 -8.58
N CYS A 133 -3.67 -19.47 -8.78
CA CYS A 133 -3.19 -19.96 -10.06
C CYS A 133 -4.38 -20.46 -10.87
N LEU A 134 -4.82 -19.67 -11.87
CA LEU A 134 -5.97 -20.03 -12.71
C LEU A 134 -5.77 -21.40 -13.39
N ALA A 135 -4.56 -21.68 -13.88
CA ALA A 135 -4.26 -22.99 -14.47
C ALA A 135 -4.39 -24.16 -13.48
N ARG A 136 -4.19 -23.97 -12.17
CA ARG A 136 -4.45 -25.02 -11.17
C ARG A 136 -5.93 -25.13 -10.85
N LEU A 137 -6.67 -24.02 -10.90
CA LEU A 137 -8.12 -24.01 -10.71
C LEU A 137 -8.82 -24.76 -11.85
N ASP A 138 -8.43 -24.48 -13.09
CA ASP A 138 -9.04 -25.10 -14.28
C ASP A 138 -8.79 -26.62 -14.36
N ASN A 139 -7.69 -27.10 -13.77
CA ASN A 139 -7.34 -28.53 -13.73
C ASN A 139 -7.79 -29.22 -12.42
N SER A 140 -8.52 -28.53 -11.55
CA SER A 140 -9.01 -29.10 -10.27
C SER A 140 -10.43 -29.67 -10.35
N THR A 141 -11.04 -29.66 -11.54
CA THR A 141 -12.39 -30.22 -11.80
C THR A 141 -12.36 -31.70 -12.23
N GLU A 142 -11.24 -32.40 -12.10
CA GLU A 142 -11.14 -33.83 -12.37
C GLU A 142 -11.20 -34.61 -11.05
N ASP A 143 -12.38 -35.20 -10.81
CA ASP A 143 -12.78 -36.21 -9.81
C ASP A 143 -12.63 -35.89 -8.30
N GLU A 144 -13.65 -35.25 -7.71
CA GLU A 144 -13.96 -35.47 -6.29
C GLU A 144 -14.78 -36.77 -6.15
N PRO A 145 -14.35 -37.76 -5.33
CA PRO A 145 -15.25 -38.80 -4.86
C PRO A 145 -16.39 -38.16 -4.06
N THR A 146 -17.61 -38.68 -4.24
CA THR A 146 -18.91 -38.21 -3.75
C THR A 146 -19.10 -38.17 -2.22
N ASP A 147 -18.06 -37.89 -1.43
CA ASP A 147 -18.13 -37.93 0.03
C ASP A 147 -17.29 -36.81 0.66
N THR A 148 -17.78 -35.57 0.60
CA THR A 148 -17.22 -34.44 1.37
C THR A 148 -18.27 -33.70 2.19
N LEU A 149 -17.83 -33.26 3.36
CA LEU A 149 -18.56 -32.78 4.55
C LEU A 149 -19.30 -31.42 4.39
N PHE A 150 -19.32 -30.86 3.19
CA PHE A 150 -20.06 -29.62 2.91
C PHE A 150 -21.29 -29.98 2.11
N ASP A 151 -22.45 -30.00 2.78
CA ASP A 151 -23.74 -30.13 2.10
C ASP A 151 -23.82 -29.10 0.99
N ALA A 152 -24.13 -29.60 -0.21
CA ALA A 152 -24.30 -28.81 -1.41
C ALA A 152 -25.19 -27.60 -1.12
N VAL A 153 -24.70 -26.41 -1.48
CA VAL A 153 -25.53 -25.21 -1.48
C VAL A 153 -26.68 -25.46 -2.45
N GLU A 154 -27.87 -25.69 -1.90
CA GLU A 154 -29.11 -25.83 -2.67
C GLU A 154 -29.24 -24.63 -3.63
N PRO A 155 -29.40 -24.87 -4.93
CA PRO A 155 -29.64 -23.79 -5.88
C PRO A 155 -30.97 -23.13 -5.53
N LEU A 156 -30.93 -21.82 -5.28
CA LEU A 156 -32.11 -20.97 -5.02
C LEU A 156 -33.21 -21.23 -6.06
N SER A 157 -34.18 -22.08 -5.70
CA SER A 157 -35.43 -22.19 -6.43
C SER A 157 -36.23 -20.91 -6.21
N LEU A 158 -36.29 -20.08 -7.25
CA LEU A 158 -37.49 -19.41 -7.72
C LEU A 158 -38.49 -18.97 -6.62
N ILE A 159 -38.29 -17.79 -6.04
CA ILE A 159 -39.37 -17.09 -5.32
C ILE A 159 -40.29 -16.45 -6.38
N HIS A 160 -41.41 -17.11 -6.67
CA HIS A 160 -42.65 -16.42 -7.04
C HIS A 160 -43.47 -16.23 -5.76
N VAL A 161 -43.54 -15.00 -5.25
CA VAL A 161 -44.73 -14.19 -4.91
C VAL A 161 -44.23 -12.78 -4.66
#